data_AF-A0A5C9D2Q7-F1
#
_entry.id   AF-A0A5C9D2Q7-F1
#
_cell.length_a   1.000
_cell.length_b   1.000
_cell.length_c   1.000
_cell.angle_alpha   90.00
_cell.angle_beta   90.00
_cell.angle_gamma   90.00
#
_symmetry.space_group_name_H-M   'P 1'
#
loop_
_entity.id
_entity.type
_entity.pdbx_description
1 polymer ?
#
loop_
_entity_poly.entity_id
_entity_poly.type
_entity_poly.pdbx_seq_one_letter_code
_entity_poly.pdbx_strand_id
1 'polypeptide(L)'
;MENQEPSPEITPKALPLVEAIRAASKGGALVTQRTLEKEFPDLNVHALITESGVKDLKKMEGSSDVYYFSDLSMTEAYAVFMYRINEKDPVRLIAETVRDDSRIYPRPTPVATFREPPFSLSARDVEEALGRMTLRPDLEDIKRSSASNGALYLYSSQFLSEAQGDALTEWFEVGVRENP
;
A
#
# COMPACT_ATOMS: atom_id res chain seq x y z
N MET A 1 5.66 -28.05 29.27
CA MET A 1 5.48 -26.67 29.75
C MET A 1 6.46 -25.83 28.96
N GLU A 2 5.98 -25.18 27.92
CA GLU A 2 6.81 -24.30 27.10
C GLU A 2 7.15 -23.08 27.95
N ASN A 3 8.44 -22.86 28.18
CA ASN A 3 8.94 -21.63 28.80
C ASN A 3 8.56 -20.48 27.86
N GLN A 4 7.45 -19.79 28.14
CA GLN A 4 7.22 -18.47 27.58
C GLN A 4 8.32 -17.58 28.15
N GLU A 5 9.30 -17.24 27.31
CA GLU A 5 10.21 -16.16 27.60
C GLU A 5 9.39 -14.93 28.01
N PRO A 6 9.74 -14.24 29.11
CA PRO A 6 9.02 -13.05 29.51
C PRO A 6 9.05 -12.06 28.34
N SER A 7 7.86 -11.62 27.93
CA SER A 7 7.74 -10.54 26.95
C SER A 7 8.60 -9.39 27.44
N PRO A 8 9.55 -8.88 26.64
CA PRO A 8 10.50 -7.87 27.11
C PRO A 8 9.73 -6.70 27.72
N GLU A 9 10.07 -6.36 28.97
CA GLU A 9 9.48 -5.20 29.63
C GLU A 9 9.83 -3.97 28.81
N ILE A 10 8.79 -3.33 28.27
CA ILE A 10 8.93 -2.10 27.50
C ILE A 10 9.59 -1.07 28.40
N THR A 11 10.71 -0.50 27.97
CA THR A 11 11.40 0.50 28.78
C THR A 11 10.47 1.70 29.02
N PRO A 12 10.48 2.33 30.21
CA PRO A 12 9.61 3.48 30.48
C PRO A 12 9.77 4.64 29.48
N LYS A 13 10.95 4.76 28.85
CA LYS A 13 11.22 5.77 27.81
C LYS A 13 10.58 5.43 26.46
N ALA A 14 10.43 4.15 26.12
CA ALA A 14 9.81 3.73 24.86
C ALA A 14 8.28 3.66 24.96
N LEU A 15 7.72 3.52 26.17
CA LEU A 15 6.29 3.33 26.38
C LEU A 15 5.39 4.38 25.67
N PRO A 16 5.67 5.71 25.75
CA PRO A 16 4.83 6.69 25.07
C PRO A 16 4.82 6.53 23.54
N LEU A 17 5.95 6.18 22.93
CA LEU A 17 6.07 5.95 21.49
C LEU A 17 5.26 4.71 21.08
N VAL A 18 5.38 3.63 21.86
CA VAL A 18 4.66 2.38 21.60
C VAL A 18 3.15 2.58 21.72
N GLU A 19 2.69 3.32 22.73
CA GLU A 19 1.28 3.63 22.93
C GLU A 19 0.74 4.53 21.80
N ALA A 20 1.50 5.55 21.38
CA ALA A 20 1.12 6.42 20.26
C ALA A 20 0.94 5.62 18.96
N ILE A 21 1.88 4.73 18.63
CA ILE A 21 1.81 3.88 17.43
C ILE A 21 0.62 2.93 17.50
N ARG A 22 0.39 2.28 18.66
CA ARG A 22 -0.75 1.38 18.87
C ARG A 22 -2.08 2.11 18.77
N ALA A 23 -2.19 3.31 19.35
CA ALA A 23 -3.39 4.12 19.29
C ALA A 23 -3.72 4.55 17.85
N ALA A 24 -2.73 5.02 17.10
CA ALA A 24 -2.90 5.36 15.69
C ALA A 24 -3.30 4.15 14.84
N SER A 25 -2.64 3.00 15.06
CA SER A 25 -2.95 1.75 14.35
C SER A 25 -4.39 1.30 14.60
N LYS A 26 -4.85 1.38 15.86
CA LYS A 26 -6.24 1.13 16.24
C LYS A 26 -7.23 2.10 15.59
N GLY A 27 -6.79 3.32 15.29
CA GLY A 27 -7.52 4.32 14.52
C GLY A 27 -7.42 4.15 12.99
N GLY A 28 -6.72 3.13 12.49
CA GLY A 28 -6.53 2.90 11.06
C GLY A 28 -5.45 3.78 10.40
N ALA A 29 -4.58 4.41 11.18
CA ALA A 29 -3.55 5.31 10.68
C ALA A 29 -2.13 4.78 10.92
N LEU A 30 -1.24 5.07 9.98
CA LEU A 30 0.21 4.95 10.18
C LEU A 30 0.74 6.19 10.89
N VAL A 31 1.78 6.06 11.70
CA VAL A 31 2.51 7.20 12.26
C VAL A 31 3.87 7.30 11.59
N THR A 32 4.28 8.53 11.25
CA THR A 32 5.62 8.76 10.68
C THR A 32 6.65 9.01 11.78
N GLN A 33 7.91 8.70 11.50
CA GLN A 33 9.06 9.08 12.34
C GLN A 33 9.02 10.57 12.65
N ARG A 34 8.83 11.41 11.63
CA ARG A 34 8.74 12.86 11.78
C ARG A 34 7.62 13.31 12.71
N THR A 35 6.45 12.68 12.64
CA THR A 35 5.33 12.97 13.56
C THR A 35 5.73 12.65 15.00
N LEU A 36 6.32 11.47 15.24
CA LEU A 36 6.77 11.06 16.56
C LEU A 36 7.89 11.97 17.09
N GLU A 37 8.88 12.33 16.26
CA GLU A 37 9.97 13.24 16.64
C GLU A 37 9.44 14.65 16.99
N LYS A 38 8.36 15.10 16.34
CA LYS A 38 7.72 16.36 16.67
C LYS A 38 6.98 16.30 18.02
N GLU A 39 6.32 15.18 18.30
CA GLU A 39 5.55 14.97 19.53
C GLU A 39 6.45 14.66 20.73
N PHE A 40 7.58 13.99 20.49
CA PHE A 40 8.55 13.55 21.48
C PHE A 40 9.97 14.02 21.12
N PRO A 41 10.23 15.35 21.13
CA PRO A 41 11.48 15.93 20.61
C PRO A 41 12.75 15.53 21.39
N ASP A 42 12.60 15.14 22.65
CA ASP A 42 13.71 14.73 23.51
C ASP A 42 14.05 13.22 23.39
N LEU A 43 13.30 12.48 22.57
CA LEU A 43 13.44 11.04 22.41
C LEU A 43 14.12 10.70 21.08
N ASN A 44 15.09 9.78 21.12
CA ASN A 44 15.56 9.13 19.90
C ASN A 44 14.53 8.07 19.49
N VAL A 45 13.53 8.49 18.72
CA VAL A 45 12.38 7.66 18.33
C VAL A 45 12.82 6.35 17.68
N HIS A 46 13.75 6.41 16.73
CA HIS A 46 14.18 5.23 15.99
C HIS A 46 14.89 4.21 16.89
N ALA A 47 15.85 4.68 17.70
CA ALA A 47 16.57 3.82 18.63
C ALA A 47 15.63 3.22 19.67
N LEU A 48 14.76 4.03 20.27
CA LEU A 48 13.85 3.58 21.32
C LEU A 48 12.82 2.58 20.82
N ILE A 49 12.29 2.74 19.60
CA ILE A 49 11.40 1.73 19.00
C ILE A 49 12.17 0.43 18.75
N THR A 50 13.36 0.52 18.17
CA THR A 50 14.18 -0.66 17.83
C THR A 50 14.63 -1.43 19.07
N GLU A 51 15.02 -0.71 20.13
CA GLU A 51 15.51 -1.25 21.40
C GLU A 51 14.37 -1.62 22.37
N SER A 52 13.12 -1.26 22.06
CA SER A 52 11.97 -1.51 22.95
C SER A 52 11.69 -3.00 23.19
N GLY A 53 12.18 -3.88 22.32
CA GLY A 53 11.87 -5.32 22.33
C GLY A 53 10.43 -5.64 21.90
N VAL A 54 9.64 -4.64 21.51
CA VAL A 54 8.23 -4.79 21.19
C VAL A 54 8.06 -5.44 19.82
N LYS A 55 7.48 -6.66 19.81
CA LYS A 55 7.38 -7.49 18.59
C LYS A 55 6.25 -7.08 17.65
N ASP A 56 5.20 -6.43 18.16
CA ASP A 56 4.04 -6.03 17.36
C ASP A 56 4.27 -4.79 16.51
N LEU A 57 5.25 -3.97 16.88
CA LEU A 57 5.60 -2.78 16.10
C LEU A 57 6.35 -3.17 14.84
N LYS A 58 5.85 -2.72 13.70
CA LYS A 58 6.46 -2.88 12.39
C LYS A 58 6.83 -1.53 11.83
N LYS A 59 7.80 -1.54 10.90
CA LYS A 59 8.23 -0.35 10.17
C LYS A 59 8.22 -0.58 8.67
N MET A 60 7.94 0.49 7.92
CA MET A 60 8.11 0.56 6.47
C MET A 60 8.98 1.76 6.13
N GLU A 61 10.07 1.53 5.41
CA GLU A 61 10.97 2.57 4.93
C GLU A 61 10.34 3.24 3.70
N GLY A 62 9.95 4.50 3.85
CA GLY A 62 9.41 5.35 2.79
C GLY A 62 10.50 6.08 2.00
N SER A 63 10.10 6.74 0.92
CA SER A 63 10.97 7.61 0.15
C SER A 63 11.39 8.87 0.91
N SER A 64 10.55 9.32 1.86
CA SER A 64 10.74 10.59 2.58
C SER A 64 10.62 10.50 4.09
N ASP A 65 10.12 9.37 4.61
CA ASP A 65 9.88 9.17 6.04
C ASP A 65 9.84 7.67 6.38
N VAL A 66 9.86 7.34 7.67
CA VAL A 66 9.66 5.96 8.14
C VAL A 66 8.27 5.86 8.74
N TYR A 67 7.52 4.84 8.36
CA TYR A 67 6.16 4.61 8.84
C TYR A 67 6.13 3.48 9.84
N TYR A 68 5.42 3.68 10.95
CA TYR A 68 5.23 2.70 12.01
C TYR A 68 3.76 2.32 12.16
N PHE A 69 3.52 1.05 12.48
CA PHE A 69 2.22 0.52 12.88
C PHE A 69 2.37 -0.65 13.84
N SER A 70 1.28 -1.05 14.50
CA SER A 70 1.19 -2.22 15.36
C SER A 70 0.32 -3.31 14.74
N ASP A 71 0.87 -4.51 14.59
CA ASP A 71 0.17 -5.68 14.04
C ASP A 71 -0.92 -6.25 14.98
N LEU A 72 -1.05 -5.72 16.20
CA LEU A 72 -2.14 -6.07 17.13
C LEU A 72 -3.51 -5.58 16.64
N SER A 73 -3.54 -4.51 15.84
CA SER A 73 -4.78 -3.83 15.43
C SER A 73 -4.85 -3.50 13.94
N MET A 74 -3.73 -3.63 13.22
CA MET A 74 -3.63 -3.32 11.79
C MET A 74 -2.94 -4.46 11.05
N THR A 75 -3.60 -5.02 10.04
CA THR A 75 -2.98 -6.05 9.19
C THR A 75 -1.88 -5.43 8.32
N GLU A 76 -0.85 -6.21 8.01
CA GLU A 76 0.23 -5.76 7.14
C GLU A 76 -0.28 -5.32 5.75
N ALA A 77 -1.25 -6.04 5.18
CA ALA A 77 -1.86 -5.67 3.90
C ALA A 77 -2.53 -4.28 3.96
N TYR A 78 -3.24 -3.98 5.05
CA TYR A 78 -3.84 -2.66 5.23
C TYR A 78 -2.78 -1.57 5.49
N ALA A 79 -1.72 -1.89 6.23
CA ALA A 79 -0.61 -0.97 6.46
C ALA A 79 0.09 -0.61 5.14
N VAL A 80 0.41 -1.60 4.30
CA VAL A 80 1.01 -1.39 2.97
C VAL A 80 0.10 -0.51 2.10
N PHE A 81 -1.21 -0.75 2.16
CA PHE A 81 -2.19 0.07 1.46
C PHE A 81 -2.14 1.55 1.90
N MET A 82 -2.19 1.80 3.21
CA MET A 82 -2.10 3.16 3.77
C MET A 82 -0.74 3.83 3.49
N TYR A 83 0.33 3.05 3.50
CA TYR A 83 1.67 3.51 3.18
C TYR A 83 1.74 4.05 1.74
N ARG A 84 1.19 3.31 0.76
CA ARG A 84 1.16 3.73 -0.65
C ARG A 84 0.41 5.06 -0.85
N ILE A 85 -0.69 5.26 -0.13
CA ILE A 85 -1.43 6.54 -0.15
C ILE A 85 -0.57 7.67 0.43
N ASN A 86 0.08 7.43 1.57
CA ASN A 86 0.85 8.44 2.28
C ASN A 86 2.14 8.85 1.56
N GLU A 87 2.74 7.95 0.77
CA GLU A 87 3.95 8.23 -0.03
C GLU A 87 3.70 9.25 -1.15
N LYS A 88 2.44 9.50 -1.53
CA LYS A 88 2.06 10.46 -2.58
C LYS A 88 2.84 10.26 -3.88
N ASP A 89 3.10 9.00 -4.24
CA ASP A 89 3.71 8.58 -5.50
C ASP A 89 2.67 7.83 -6.35
N PRO A 90 1.91 8.54 -7.22
CA PRO A 90 0.92 7.92 -8.09
C PRO A 90 1.48 6.81 -8.99
N VAL A 91 2.74 6.93 -9.45
CA VAL A 91 3.36 5.94 -10.34
C VAL A 91 3.52 4.62 -9.61
N ARG A 92 4.11 4.66 -8.41
CA ARG A 92 4.31 3.47 -7.60
C ARG A 92 2.99 2.90 -7.08
N LEU A 93 2.07 3.77 -6.65
CA LEU A 93 0.74 3.35 -6.18
C LEU A 93 -0.01 2.57 -7.25
N ILE A 94 -0.06 3.07 -8.48
CA ILE A 94 -0.72 2.39 -9.61
C ILE A 94 -0.03 1.06 -9.89
N ALA A 95 1.29 1.06 -10.11
CA ALA A 95 2.02 -0.16 -10.48
C ALA A 95 1.85 -1.29 -9.46
N GLU A 96 2.01 -0.98 -8.17
CA GLU A 96 1.93 -1.98 -7.11
C GLU A 96 0.50 -2.47 -6.89
N THR A 97 -0.50 -1.59 -7.05
CA THR A 97 -1.92 -2.01 -6.98
C THR A 97 -2.26 -2.96 -8.13
N VAL A 98 -1.80 -2.65 -9.35
CA VAL A 98 -2.01 -3.50 -10.53
C VAL A 98 -1.32 -4.85 -10.37
N ARG A 99 -0.10 -4.89 -9.82
CA ARG A 99 0.61 -6.14 -9.53
C ARG A 99 -0.14 -6.98 -8.50
N ASP A 100 -0.65 -6.37 -7.43
CA ASP A 100 -1.42 -7.08 -6.41
C ASP A 100 -2.73 -7.63 -6.97
N ASP A 101 -3.48 -6.84 -7.74
CA ASP A 101 -4.72 -7.29 -8.39
C ASP A 101 -4.47 -8.44 -9.38
N SER A 102 -3.38 -8.35 -10.16
CA SER A 102 -3.00 -9.39 -11.14
C SER A 102 -2.50 -10.66 -10.46
N ARG A 103 -1.89 -10.57 -9.26
CA ARG A 103 -1.31 -11.71 -8.54
C ARG A 103 -2.32 -12.40 -7.62
N ILE A 104 -3.07 -11.62 -6.84
CA ILE A 104 -3.94 -12.12 -5.76
C ILE A 104 -5.32 -12.48 -6.30
N TYR A 105 -5.88 -11.65 -7.21
CA TYR A 105 -7.24 -11.80 -7.73
C TYR A 105 -7.30 -12.18 -9.22
N PRO A 106 -6.20 -12.69 -9.78
CA PRO A 106 -5.87 -12.73 -11.21
C PRO A 106 -6.74 -11.88 -12.14
N ARG A 107 -6.80 -10.57 -11.92
CA ARG A 107 -7.66 -9.65 -12.69
C ARG A 107 -6.91 -8.40 -13.17
N PRO A 108 -7.32 -7.80 -14.29
CA PRO A 108 -6.91 -6.45 -14.63
C PRO A 108 -7.61 -5.41 -13.74
N THR A 109 -6.96 -4.28 -13.51
CA THR A 109 -7.44 -3.16 -12.69
C THR A 109 -8.00 -2.04 -13.58
N PRO A 110 -9.26 -1.59 -13.39
CA PRO A 110 -9.79 -0.45 -14.11
C PRO A 110 -9.03 0.84 -13.77
N VAL A 111 -8.62 1.63 -14.76
CA VAL A 111 -7.93 2.91 -14.51
C VAL A 111 -8.81 3.88 -13.73
N ALA A 112 -10.13 3.81 -13.92
CA ALA A 112 -11.08 4.64 -13.19
C ALA A 112 -11.03 4.43 -11.66
N THR A 113 -10.67 3.23 -11.18
CA THR A 113 -10.60 2.93 -9.74
C THR A 113 -9.65 3.86 -8.99
N PHE A 114 -8.56 4.32 -9.62
CA PHE A 114 -7.59 5.21 -8.97
C PHE A 114 -8.12 6.61 -8.69
N ARG A 115 -9.25 6.99 -9.31
CA ARG A 115 -9.91 8.29 -9.08
C ARG A 115 -10.94 8.24 -7.96
N GLU A 116 -11.34 7.04 -7.56
CA GLU A 116 -12.33 6.83 -6.51
C GLU A 116 -11.65 6.64 -5.14
N PRO A 117 -12.36 6.88 -4.02
CA PRO A 117 -11.88 6.46 -2.72
C PRO A 117 -11.56 4.97 -2.72
N PRO A 118 -10.50 4.52 -2.04
CA PRO A 118 -9.58 5.29 -1.17
C PRO A 118 -8.43 6.05 -1.86
N PHE A 119 -8.23 5.91 -3.18
CA PHE A 119 -7.06 6.49 -3.86
C PHE A 119 -7.24 7.97 -4.20
N SER A 120 -8.42 8.35 -4.68
CA SER A 120 -8.84 9.74 -4.93
C SER A 120 -7.83 10.59 -5.72
N LEU A 121 -7.10 9.97 -6.66
CA LEU A 121 -6.18 10.69 -7.54
C LEU A 121 -6.97 11.58 -8.52
N SER A 122 -6.43 12.76 -8.84
CA SER A 122 -7.03 13.57 -9.90
C SER A 122 -6.85 12.89 -11.25
N ALA A 123 -7.72 13.22 -12.22
CA ALA A 123 -7.57 12.71 -13.59
C ALA A 123 -6.19 13.04 -14.18
N ARG A 124 -5.67 14.24 -13.86
CA ARG A 124 -4.34 14.69 -14.24
C ARG A 124 -3.24 13.84 -13.61
N ASP A 125 -3.33 13.55 -12.31
CA ASP A 125 -2.31 12.73 -11.63
C ASP A 125 -2.23 11.32 -12.22
N VAL A 126 -3.39 10.72 -12.54
CA VAL A 126 -3.46 9.41 -13.20
C VAL A 126 -2.83 9.48 -14.59
N GLU A 127 -3.19 10.45 -15.42
CA GLU A 127 -2.64 10.59 -16.77
C GLU A 127 -1.13 10.82 -16.76
N GLU A 128 -0.65 11.74 -15.92
CA GLU A 128 0.79 12.01 -15.75
C GLU A 128 1.54 10.78 -15.19
N ALA A 129 0.92 10.01 -14.29
CA ALA A 129 1.52 8.76 -13.80
C ALA A 129 1.65 7.73 -14.93
N LEU A 130 0.56 7.48 -15.68
CA LEU A 130 0.56 6.54 -16.80
C LEU A 130 1.55 6.95 -17.90
N GLY A 131 1.73 8.24 -18.13
CA GLY A 131 2.75 8.77 -19.04
C GLY A 131 4.16 8.53 -18.52
N ARG A 132 4.43 8.79 -17.24
CA ARG A 132 5.76 8.53 -16.63
C ARG A 132 6.11 7.05 -16.60
N MET A 133 5.12 6.17 -16.43
CA MET A 133 5.33 4.72 -16.42
C MET A 133 5.92 4.19 -17.73
N THR A 134 5.56 4.77 -18.89
CA THR A 134 6.10 4.31 -20.19
C THR A 134 7.59 4.60 -20.37
N LEU A 135 8.15 5.50 -19.56
CA LEU A 135 9.56 5.88 -19.58
C LEU A 135 10.40 5.07 -18.59
N ARG A 136 9.79 4.17 -17.81
CA ARG A 136 10.42 3.42 -16.73
C ARG A 136 10.59 1.95 -17.09
N PRO A 137 11.83 1.47 -17.34
CA PRO A 137 12.08 0.06 -17.65
C PRO A 137 11.64 -0.90 -16.54
N ASP A 138 11.68 -0.46 -15.27
CA ASP A 138 11.28 -1.26 -14.12
C ASP A 138 9.75 -1.46 -13.99
N LEU A 139 8.98 -0.80 -14.85
CA LEU A 139 7.52 -0.90 -14.92
C LEU A 139 7.04 -1.47 -16.26
N GLU A 140 7.94 -2.07 -17.04
CA GLU A 140 7.60 -2.63 -18.36
C GLU A 140 6.55 -3.74 -18.29
N ASP A 141 6.42 -4.39 -17.13
CA ASP A 141 5.41 -5.42 -16.90
C ASP A 141 3.99 -4.84 -16.86
N ILE A 142 3.81 -3.56 -16.56
CA ILE A 142 2.48 -2.96 -16.49
C ILE A 142 1.97 -2.66 -17.89
N LYS A 143 0.99 -3.44 -18.34
CA LYS A 143 0.38 -3.36 -19.67
C LYS A 143 -1.01 -2.75 -19.59
N ARG A 144 -1.47 -2.24 -20.74
CA ARG A 144 -2.81 -1.69 -20.94
C ARG A 144 -3.67 -2.72 -21.67
N SER A 145 -4.95 -2.76 -21.32
CA SER A 145 -5.99 -3.46 -22.07
C SER A 145 -7.23 -2.56 -22.12
N SER A 146 -8.01 -2.66 -23.19
CA SER A 146 -9.21 -1.85 -23.39
C SER A 146 -10.38 -2.72 -23.80
N ALA A 147 -11.54 -2.49 -23.19
CA ALA A 147 -12.78 -3.12 -23.60
C ALA A 147 -13.37 -2.43 -24.84
N SER A 148 -14.29 -3.10 -25.53
CA SER A 148 -14.99 -2.59 -26.72
C SER A 148 -15.80 -1.31 -26.44
N ASN A 149 -16.21 -1.08 -25.19
CA ASN A 149 -16.89 0.14 -24.74
C ASN A 149 -15.93 1.32 -24.46
N GLY A 150 -14.62 1.13 -24.66
CA GLY A 150 -13.58 2.14 -24.45
C GLY A 150 -13.04 2.23 -23.02
N ALA A 151 -13.49 1.38 -22.09
CA ALA A 151 -12.95 1.35 -20.73
C ALA A 151 -11.50 0.85 -20.73
N LEU A 152 -10.62 1.61 -20.06
CA LEU A 152 -9.18 1.33 -19.98
C LEU A 152 -8.84 0.61 -18.66
N TYR A 153 -8.07 -0.46 -18.80
CA TYR A 153 -7.59 -1.30 -17.71
C TYR A 153 -6.07 -1.43 -17.77
N LEU A 154 -5.49 -1.85 -16.64
CA LEU A 154 -4.08 -2.20 -16.49
C LEU A 154 -3.94 -3.61 -15.95
N TYR A 155 -2.89 -4.32 -16.34
CA TYR A 155 -2.51 -5.60 -15.74
C TYR A 155 -0.98 -5.73 -15.69
N SER A 156 -0.46 -6.59 -14.83
CA SER A 156 0.97 -6.93 -14.83
C SER A 156 1.20 -8.21 -15.63
N SER A 157 2.06 -8.13 -16.66
CA SER A 157 2.45 -9.28 -17.48
C SER A 157 3.33 -10.30 -16.76
N GLN A 158 3.70 -10.04 -15.50
CA GLN A 158 4.31 -11.04 -14.62
C GLN A 158 3.31 -12.10 -14.16
N PHE A 159 2.01 -11.78 -14.15
CA PHE A 159 0.98 -12.65 -13.60
C PHE A 159 -0.16 -12.97 -14.58
N LEU A 160 -0.41 -12.10 -15.57
CA LEU A 160 -1.42 -12.31 -16.60
C LEU A 160 -0.80 -12.21 -18.00
N SER A 161 -1.11 -13.16 -18.87
CA SER A 161 -0.80 -13.02 -20.30
C SER A 161 -1.66 -11.95 -20.95
N GLU A 162 -1.24 -11.44 -22.10
CA GLU A 162 -2.00 -10.46 -22.90
C GLU A 162 -3.41 -10.96 -23.21
N ALA A 163 -3.53 -12.21 -23.68
CA ALA A 163 -4.82 -12.82 -23.96
C ALA A 163 -5.74 -12.90 -22.72
N GLN A 164 -5.18 -13.16 -21.53
CA GLN A 164 -5.95 -13.15 -20.29
C GLN A 164 -6.38 -11.73 -19.89
N GLY A 165 -5.47 -10.76 -19.99
CA GLY A 165 -5.76 -9.36 -19.71
C GLY A 165 -6.93 -8.86 -20.56
N ASP A 166 -6.85 -9.07 -21.87
CA ASP A 166 -7.87 -8.63 -22.83
C ASP A 166 -9.20 -9.34 -22.63
N ALA A 167 -9.20 -10.67 -22.47
CA ALA A 167 -10.44 -11.42 -22.26
C ALA A 167 -11.15 -11.02 -20.95
N LEU A 168 -10.39 -10.80 -19.87
CA LEU A 168 -10.96 -10.39 -18.58
C LEU A 168 -11.46 -8.95 -18.60
N THR A 169 -10.73 -8.03 -19.24
CA THR A 169 -11.18 -6.65 -19.39
C THR A 169 -12.50 -6.57 -20.16
N GLU A 170 -12.64 -7.30 -21.27
CA GLU A 170 -13.90 -7.36 -22.02
C GLU A 170 -15.03 -7.97 -21.18
N TRP A 171 -14.74 -9.07 -20.49
CA TRP A 171 -15.72 -9.75 -19.64
C TRP A 171 -16.25 -8.84 -18.52
N PHE A 172 -15.38 -8.15 -17.79
CA PHE A 172 -15.80 -7.30 -16.67
C PHE A 172 -16.63 -6.08 -17.10
N GLU A 173 -16.36 -5.54 -18.29
CA GLU A 173 -17.00 -4.31 -18.76
C GLU A 173 -18.29 -4.54 -19.54
N VAL A 174 -18.33 -5.61 -20.33
CA VAL A 174 -19.40 -5.91 -21.27
C VAL A 174 -20.08 -7.23 -20.91
N GLY A 175 -19.30 -8.30 -20.78
CA GLY A 175 -19.83 -9.66 -20.57
C GLY A 175 -20.71 -9.81 -19.31
N VAL A 176 -20.31 -9.22 -18.18
CA VAL A 176 -21.10 -9.25 -16.92
C VAL A 176 -22.41 -8.47 -17.04
N ARG A 177 -22.44 -7.38 -17.82
CA ARG A 177 -23.68 -6.61 -18.06
C ARG A 177 -24.65 -7.35 -18.97
N GLU A 178 -24.12 -8.13 -19.91
CA GLU A 178 -24.89 -8.93 -20.85
C GLU A 178 -25.39 -10.25 -20.24
N ASN A 179 -24.80 -10.70 -19.13
CA ASN A 179 -25.18 -11.92 -18.41
C ASN A 179 -25.07 -11.75 -16.87
N PRO A 180 -26.05 -11.05 -16.24
CA PRO A 180 -26.03 -10.69 -14.81
C PRO A 180 -26.27 -11.87 -13.85
#